data_AF-A0A080M7H1-F1
#
_entry.id   AF-A0A080M7H1-F1
#
_cell.length_a   1.000
_cell.length_b   1.000
_cell.length_c   1.000
_cell.angle_alpha   90.00
_cell.angle_beta   90.00
_cell.angle_gamma   90.00
#
_symmetry.space_group_name_H-M   'P 1'
#
loop_
_entity.id
_entity.type
_entity.pdbx_description
1 polymer ?
#
loop_
_entity_poly.entity_id
_entity_poly.type
_entity_poly.pdbx_seq_one_letter_code
_entity_poly.pdbx_strand_id
1 'polypeptide(L)'
;MYLEPSPPDCSHILPQVRSVSVGRPFAWLEAGWADLCANPIASLAYGLLFAIAGDVITIFAWHKGQLFIIATSGFFLVGPFLAGGLYEISRRRAAGQTSTFFSSFAGGRRNAPELAMMGLLLTMIGLTWERITTWLFALLAPTITPDLLELLAEIHLSADHRDLLLIWIMIGGALALFVFSITVVSVPMLLDRQLPCGIAIRTSLRSVDANLLLMILWGTIVVILTGLGFLTLFFGLIVFMPLLGHASWHAYRDLVEY
;
A
#
# COMPACT_ATOMS: atom_id res chain seq x y z
N MET A 1 -24.04 29.24 -38.10
CA MET A 1 -22.87 28.61 -37.44
C MET A 1 -23.42 27.87 -36.23
N TYR A 2 -23.80 26.60 -36.40
CA TYR A 2 -24.29 25.77 -35.30
C TYR A 2 -23.08 25.38 -34.45
N LEU A 3 -23.02 25.87 -33.22
CA LEU A 3 -22.06 25.38 -32.24
C LEU A 3 -22.50 23.96 -31.88
N GLU A 4 -21.72 22.95 -32.27
CA GLU A 4 -21.89 21.61 -31.72
C GLU A 4 -21.72 21.71 -30.19
N PRO A 5 -22.60 21.07 -29.40
CA PRO A 5 -22.41 21.00 -27.96
C PRO A 5 -21.09 20.28 -27.68
N SER A 6 -20.22 20.91 -26.88
CA SER A 6 -19.01 20.27 -26.37
C SER A 6 -19.38 18.91 -25.78
N PRO A 7 -18.59 17.85 -26.05
CA PRO A 7 -18.84 16.54 -25.45
C PRO A 7 -18.89 16.68 -23.92
N PRO A 8 -19.76 15.92 -23.23
CA PRO A 8 -19.85 15.99 -21.78
C PRO A 8 -18.46 15.74 -21.17
N ASP A 9 -18.08 16.61 -20.25
CA ASP A 9 -16.81 16.51 -19.53
C ASP A 9 -16.87 15.29 -18.60
N CYS A 10 -16.51 14.12 -19.14
CA CYS A 10 -16.48 12.84 -18.43
C CYS A 10 -15.43 12.81 -17.31
N SER A 11 -14.62 13.86 -17.11
CA SER A 11 -13.65 13.94 -16.02
C SER A 11 -14.29 14.14 -14.63
N HIS A 12 -15.59 14.44 -14.57
CA HIS A 12 -16.32 14.72 -13.34
C HIS A 12 -17.19 13.56 -12.80
N ILE A 13 -17.39 12.48 -13.55
CA ILE A 13 -18.24 11.36 -13.10
C ILE A 13 -17.40 10.43 -12.22
N LEU A 14 -17.72 10.39 -10.93
CA LEU A 14 -17.12 9.42 -10.01
C LEU A 14 -17.56 8.00 -10.39
N PRO A 15 -16.64 7.02 -10.48
CA PRO A 15 -16.99 5.64 -10.76
C PRO A 15 -17.98 5.06 -9.75
N GLN A 16 -18.73 4.04 -10.19
CA GLN A 16 -19.70 3.38 -9.36
C GLN A 16 -18.99 2.43 -8.39
N VAL A 17 -19.32 2.56 -7.11
CA VAL A 17 -18.83 1.68 -6.04
C VAL A 17 -19.86 0.58 -5.81
N ARG A 18 -19.39 -0.66 -5.73
CA ARG A 18 -20.20 -1.84 -5.45
C ARG A 18 -20.05 -2.24 -3.98
N SER A 19 -21.15 -2.68 -3.38
CA SER A 19 -21.14 -3.39 -2.10
C SER A 19 -21.00 -4.88 -2.35
N VAL A 20 -20.00 -5.51 -1.75
CA VAL A 20 -19.69 -6.93 -1.98
C VAL A 20 -19.61 -7.69 -0.65
N SER A 21 -19.76 -9.02 -0.72
CA SER A 21 -19.80 -9.87 0.48
C SER A 21 -18.49 -9.85 1.28
N VAL A 22 -18.58 -9.85 2.61
CA VAL A 22 -17.41 -9.82 3.53
C VAL A 22 -16.42 -10.96 3.28
N GLY A 23 -16.83 -12.09 2.70
CA GLY A 23 -15.94 -13.21 2.37
C GLY A 23 -15.08 -13.04 1.10
N ARG A 24 -15.27 -11.98 0.32
CA ARG A 24 -14.55 -11.75 -0.94
C ARG A 24 -13.02 -11.64 -0.83
N PRO A 25 -12.41 -11.15 0.27
CA PRO A 25 -10.95 -11.10 0.41
C PRO A 25 -10.25 -12.44 0.16
N PHE A 26 -10.86 -13.57 0.55
CA PHE A 26 -10.27 -14.90 0.28
C PHE A 26 -10.28 -15.25 -1.21
N ALA A 27 -11.35 -14.88 -1.93
CA ALA A 27 -11.41 -15.06 -3.38
C ALA A 27 -10.41 -14.16 -4.11
N TRP A 28 -10.15 -12.94 -3.60
CA TRP A 28 -9.11 -12.06 -4.14
C TRP A 28 -7.72 -12.65 -3.93
N LEU A 29 -7.45 -13.24 -2.77
CA LEU A 29 -6.20 -13.98 -2.52
C LEU A 29 -6.05 -15.18 -3.45
N GLU A 30 -7.11 -15.98 -3.65
CA GLU A 30 -7.09 -17.12 -4.56
C GLU A 30 -6.80 -16.69 -6.00
N ALA A 31 -7.48 -15.65 -6.47
CA ALA A 31 -7.22 -15.08 -7.80
C ALA A 31 -5.81 -14.49 -7.91
N GLY A 32 -5.32 -13.83 -6.86
CA GLY A 32 -3.96 -13.30 -6.79
C GLY A 32 -2.89 -14.39 -6.79
N TRP A 33 -3.17 -15.52 -6.14
CA TRP A 33 -2.31 -16.71 -6.17
C TRP A 33 -2.28 -17.33 -7.57
N ALA A 34 -3.43 -17.43 -8.24
CA ALA A 34 -3.50 -17.89 -9.62
C ALA A 34 -2.72 -16.98 -10.60
N ASP A 35 -2.74 -15.66 -10.38
CA ASP A 35 -1.94 -14.70 -11.16
C ASP A 35 -0.43 -14.91 -10.94
N LEU A 36 -0.02 -15.10 -9.69
CA LEU A 36 1.38 -15.36 -9.31
C LEU A 36 1.87 -16.66 -9.94
N CYS A 37 1.11 -17.76 -9.82
CA CYS A 37 1.47 -19.05 -10.42
C CYS A 37 1.51 -19.01 -11.95
N ALA A 38 0.71 -18.15 -12.59
CA ALA A 38 0.72 -17.99 -14.04
C ALA A 38 1.90 -17.15 -14.55
N ASN A 39 2.41 -16.20 -13.76
CA ASN A 39 3.54 -15.32 -14.14
C ASN A 39 4.64 -15.26 -13.06
N PRO A 40 5.18 -16.42 -12.61
CA PRO A 40 5.98 -16.48 -11.39
C PRO A 40 7.26 -15.66 -11.47
N ILE A 41 7.98 -15.69 -12.60
CA ILE A 41 9.25 -14.98 -12.74
C ILE A 41 9.05 -13.47 -12.61
N ALA A 42 8.06 -12.90 -13.31
CA ALA A 42 7.79 -11.47 -13.27
C ALA A 42 7.31 -11.04 -11.88
N SER A 43 6.41 -11.81 -11.26
CA SER A 43 5.85 -11.51 -9.94
C SER A 43 6.90 -11.62 -8.82
N LEU A 44 7.68 -12.70 -8.80
CA LEU A 44 8.73 -12.90 -7.80
C LEU A 44 9.87 -11.89 -7.93
N ALA A 45 10.15 -11.36 -9.14
CA ALA A 45 11.12 -10.29 -9.30
C ALA A 45 10.71 -9.01 -8.56
N TYR A 46 9.42 -8.65 -8.53
CA TYR A 46 8.93 -7.55 -7.71
C TYR A 46 9.04 -7.87 -6.22
N GLY A 47 8.65 -9.08 -5.80
CA GLY A 47 8.81 -9.52 -4.40
C GLY A 47 10.26 -9.45 -3.93
N LEU A 48 11.20 -9.90 -4.77
CA LEU A 48 12.64 -9.81 -4.51
C LEU A 48 13.12 -8.36 -4.41
N LEU A 49 12.63 -7.47 -5.28
CA LEU A 49 12.96 -6.05 -5.21
C LEU A 49 12.48 -5.41 -3.89
N PHE A 50 11.28 -5.77 -3.43
CA PHE A 50 10.76 -5.33 -2.12
C PHE A 50 11.62 -5.87 -0.96
N ALA A 51 11.98 -7.15 -1.00
CA ALA A 51 12.81 -7.77 0.02
C ALA A 51 14.20 -7.11 0.11
N ILE A 52 14.89 -6.98 -1.04
CA ILE A 52 16.21 -6.34 -1.11
C ILE A 52 16.14 -4.88 -0.65
N ALA A 53 15.11 -4.13 -1.05
CA ALA A 53 14.95 -2.75 -0.60
C ALA A 53 14.80 -2.67 0.93
N GLY A 54 13.98 -3.55 1.52
CA GLY A 54 13.82 -3.66 2.97
C GLY A 54 15.12 -4.01 3.69
N ASP A 55 15.85 -5.02 3.18
CA ASP A 55 17.14 -5.44 3.74
C ASP A 55 18.18 -4.33 3.65
N VAL A 56 18.33 -3.67 2.51
CA VAL A 56 19.30 -2.58 2.32
C VAL A 56 19.00 -1.41 3.25
N ILE A 57 17.73 -1.01 3.37
CA ILE A 57 17.32 0.05 4.31
C ILE A 57 17.66 -0.35 5.75
N THR A 58 17.32 -1.58 6.14
CA THR A 58 17.53 -2.07 7.51
C THR A 58 19.02 -2.19 7.84
N ILE A 59 19.82 -2.86 6.99
CA ILE A 59 21.24 -3.12 7.23
C ILE A 59 22.05 -1.82 7.26
N PHE A 60 21.82 -0.90 6.30
CA PHE A 60 22.68 0.26 6.14
C PHE A 60 22.17 1.52 6.84
N ALA A 61 20.88 1.61 7.13
CA ALA A 61 20.26 2.83 7.62
C ALA A 61 19.70 2.73 9.04
N TRP A 62 19.40 1.54 9.59
CA TRP A 62 18.76 1.40 10.91
C TRP A 62 19.47 2.17 12.04
N HIS A 63 20.80 2.09 12.09
CA HIS A 63 21.61 2.79 13.10
C HIS A 63 21.89 4.27 12.77
N LYS A 64 21.41 4.76 11.61
CA LYS A 64 21.65 6.11 11.09
C LYS A 64 20.31 6.79 10.86
N GLY A 65 19.70 7.31 11.93
CA GLY A 65 18.33 7.84 11.91
C GLY A 65 18.01 8.75 10.71
N GLN A 66 18.89 9.68 10.34
CA GLN A 66 18.68 10.54 9.16
C GLN A 66 18.67 9.75 7.84
N LEU A 67 19.59 8.80 7.67
CA LEU A 67 19.64 7.96 6.47
C LEU A 67 18.42 7.04 6.40
N PHE A 68 17.95 6.53 7.54
CA PHE A 68 16.76 5.69 7.62
C PHE A 68 15.51 6.44 7.15
N ILE A 69 15.33 7.68 7.63
CA ILE A 69 14.22 8.55 7.23
C ILE A 69 14.27 8.84 5.73
N ILE A 70 15.45 9.18 5.18
CA ILE A 70 15.61 9.46 3.75
C ILE A 70 15.26 8.21 2.92
N ALA A 71 15.78 7.05 3.32
CA ALA A 71 15.62 5.82 2.56
C ALA A 71 14.16 5.30 2.59
N THR A 72 13.52 5.31 3.77
CA THR A 72 12.10 4.95 3.91
C THR A 72 11.17 5.93 3.19
N SER A 73 11.46 7.24 3.25
CA SER A 73 10.73 8.26 2.50
C SER A 73 10.81 8.06 0.99
N GLY A 74 12.01 7.75 0.49
CA GLY A 74 12.23 7.41 -0.92
C GLY A 74 11.50 6.13 -1.34
N PHE A 75 11.46 5.12 -0.46
CA PHE A 75 10.68 3.91 -0.69
C PHE A 75 9.18 4.19 -0.80
N PHE A 76 8.60 5.02 0.09
CA PHE A 76 7.18 5.41 -0.02
C PHE A 76 6.86 6.17 -1.32
N LEU A 77 7.79 7.01 -1.79
CA LEU A 77 7.63 7.75 -3.03
C LEU A 77 7.55 6.82 -4.25
N VAL A 78 8.34 5.74 -4.24
CA VAL A 78 8.44 4.77 -5.35
C VAL A 78 7.43 3.62 -5.19
N GLY A 79 6.91 3.38 -3.99
CA GLY A 79 6.00 2.28 -3.66
C GLY A 79 4.81 2.11 -4.59
N PRO A 80 4.05 3.18 -4.94
CA PRO A 80 2.94 3.10 -5.89
C PRO A 80 3.35 2.59 -7.28
N PHE A 81 4.56 2.92 -7.74
CA PHE A 81 5.08 2.42 -9.02
C PHE A 81 5.45 0.94 -8.96
N LEU A 82 6.03 0.48 -7.83
CA LEU A 82 6.35 -0.93 -7.62
C LEU A 82 5.08 -1.79 -7.57
N ALA A 83 4.09 -1.36 -6.79
CA ALA A 83 2.78 -2.00 -6.74
C ALA A 83 2.08 -1.98 -8.11
N GLY A 84 2.22 -0.88 -8.86
CA GLY A 84 1.70 -0.73 -10.20
C GLY A 84 2.19 -1.81 -11.18
N GLY A 85 3.44 -2.28 -11.03
CA GLY A 85 3.96 -3.39 -11.82
C GLY A 85 3.18 -4.70 -11.61
N LEU A 86 2.88 -5.03 -10.36
CA LEU A 86 2.12 -6.25 -10.00
C LEU A 86 0.67 -6.18 -10.52
N TYR A 87 0.05 -5.01 -10.39
CA TYR A 87 -1.30 -4.76 -10.91
C TYR A 87 -1.35 -4.87 -12.45
N GLU A 88 -0.31 -4.39 -13.15
CA GLU A 88 -0.23 -4.49 -14.61
C GLU A 88 -0.13 -5.95 -15.09
N ILE A 89 0.58 -6.81 -14.35
CA ILE A 89 0.62 -8.25 -14.63
C ILE A 89 -0.79 -8.85 -14.56
N SER A 90 -1.52 -8.60 -13.47
CA SER A 90 -2.89 -9.09 -13.30
C SER A 90 -3.85 -8.55 -14.36
N ARG A 91 -3.74 -7.25 -14.70
CA ARG A 91 -4.56 -6.63 -15.75
C ARG A 91 -4.32 -7.27 -17.10
N ARG A 92 -3.05 -7.46 -17.49
CA ARG A 92 -2.68 -8.11 -18.76
C ARG A 92 -3.18 -9.55 -18.81
N ARG A 93 -3.03 -10.29 -17.71
CA ARG A 93 -3.56 -11.66 -17.61
C ARG A 93 -5.08 -11.69 -17.78
N ALA A 94 -5.81 -10.78 -17.14
CA ALA A 94 -7.25 -10.66 -17.31
C ALA A 94 -7.66 -10.35 -18.77
N ALA A 95 -6.79 -9.68 -19.53
CA ALA A 95 -6.96 -9.42 -20.96
C ALA A 95 -6.40 -10.55 -21.87
N GLY A 96 -5.97 -11.69 -21.32
CA GLY A 96 -5.37 -12.79 -22.07
C GLY A 96 -3.98 -12.48 -22.65
N GLN A 97 -3.32 -11.43 -22.17
CA GLN A 97 -2.00 -10.99 -22.63
C GLN A 97 -0.88 -11.52 -21.75
N THR A 98 0.27 -11.81 -22.35
CA THR A 98 1.48 -12.17 -21.61
C THR A 98 2.12 -10.93 -20.97
N SER A 99 2.70 -11.08 -19.78
CA SER A 99 3.43 -9.99 -19.12
C SER A 99 4.85 -10.40 -18.74
N THR A 100 5.80 -9.49 -18.97
CA THR A 100 7.17 -9.55 -18.46
C THR A 100 7.37 -8.46 -17.41
N PHE A 101 8.43 -8.55 -16.60
CA PHE A 101 8.77 -7.52 -15.61
C PHE A 101 8.87 -6.13 -16.25
N PHE A 102 9.62 -6.00 -17.34
CA PHE A 102 9.79 -4.73 -18.05
C PHE A 102 8.49 -4.21 -18.69
N SER A 103 7.68 -5.10 -19.28
CA SER A 103 6.41 -4.67 -19.87
C SER A 103 5.40 -4.22 -18.82
N SER A 104 5.49 -4.79 -17.61
CA SER A 104 4.64 -4.43 -16.47
C SER A 104 4.99 -3.05 -15.92
N PHE A 105 6.29 -2.76 -15.80
CA PHE A 105 6.77 -1.45 -15.37
C PHE A 105 6.34 -0.31 -16.31
N ALA A 106 6.21 -0.59 -17.61
CA ALA A 106 5.73 0.39 -18.58
C ALA A 106 4.24 0.77 -18.40
N GLY A 107 3.43 -0.08 -17.73
CA GLY A 107 2.01 0.21 -17.46
C GLY A 107 1.82 1.46 -16.60
N GLY A 108 2.68 1.63 -15.58
CA GLY A 108 2.70 2.80 -14.68
C GLY A 108 2.98 4.14 -15.34
N ARG A 109 3.49 4.14 -16.58
CA ARG A 109 3.83 5.38 -17.29
C ARG A 109 2.60 6.17 -17.75
N ARG A 110 1.45 5.53 -17.91
CA ARG A 110 0.24 6.16 -18.48
C ARG A 110 -0.32 7.27 -17.59
N ASN A 111 -0.18 7.14 -16.28
CA ASN A 111 -0.65 8.13 -15.31
C ASN A 111 0.45 8.46 -14.27
N ALA A 112 1.71 8.48 -14.72
CA ALA A 112 2.87 8.65 -13.86
C ALA A 112 2.84 9.92 -12.99
N PRO A 113 2.39 11.11 -13.47
CA PRO A 113 2.31 12.30 -12.61
C PRO A 113 1.37 12.11 -11.41
N GLU A 114 0.22 11.47 -11.61
CA GLU A 114 -0.77 11.23 -10.56
C GLU A 114 -0.31 10.13 -9.58
N LEU A 115 0.37 9.09 -10.08
CA LEU A 115 1.05 8.10 -9.25
C LEU A 115 2.19 8.71 -8.43
N ALA A 116 2.94 9.65 -9.00
CA ALA A 116 3.97 10.40 -8.26
C ALA A 116 3.35 11.31 -7.19
N MET A 117 2.21 11.94 -7.48
CA MET A 117 1.48 12.73 -6.47
C MET A 117 0.97 11.85 -5.32
N MET A 118 0.49 10.64 -5.62
CA MET A 118 0.14 9.65 -4.61
C MET A 118 1.38 9.25 -3.79
N GLY A 119 2.52 8.97 -4.43
CA GLY A 119 3.78 8.68 -3.76
C GLY A 119 4.22 9.81 -2.82
N LEU A 120 4.13 11.07 -3.29
CA LEU A 120 4.45 12.25 -2.48
C LEU A 120 3.54 12.37 -1.25
N LEU A 121 2.23 12.14 -1.43
CA LEU A 121 1.27 12.13 -0.32
C LEU A 121 1.65 11.07 0.73
N LEU A 122 1.99 9.86 0.30
CA LEU A 122 2.42 8.78 1.20
C LEU A 122 3.74 9.10 1.92
N THR A 123 4.70 9.71 1.22
CA THR A 123 5.93 10.20 1.84
C THR A 123 5.64 11.25 2.91
N MET A 124 4.77 12.23 2.64
CA MET A 124 4.39 13.25 3.62
C MET A 124 3.69 12.65 4.86
N ILE A 125 2.83 11.65 4.66
CA ILE A 125 2.19 10.92 5.76
C ILE A 125 3.24 10.14 6.57
N GLY A 126 4.17 9.45 5.91
CA GLY A 126 5.26 8.72 6.58
C GLY A 126 6.20 9.63 7.38
N LEU A 127 6.53 10.81 6.86
CA LEU A 127 7.29 11.81 7.60
C LEU A 127 6.51 12.32 8.82
N THR A 128 5.20 12.52 8.67
CA THR A 128 4.33 12.91 9.80
C THR A 128 4.29 11.83 10.88
N TRP A 129 4.24 10.55 10.48
CA TRP A 129 4.32 9.42 11.41
C TRP A 129 5.61 9.39 12.22
N GLU A 130 6.75 9.61 11.56
CA GLU A 130 8.04 9.70 12.25
C GLU A 130 8.02 10.83 13.29
N ARG A 131 7.51 12.01 12.92
CA ARG A 131 7.41 13.13 13.85
C ARG A 131 6.50 12.81 15.03
N ILE A 132 5.34 12.21 14.80
CA ILE A 132 4.44 11.78 15.88
C ILE A 132 5.14 10.79 16.80
N THR A 133 5.86 9.81 16.25
CA THR A 133 6.61 8.82 17.04
C THR A 133 7.67 9.48 17.91
N THR A 134 8.49 10.37 17.34
CA THR A 134 9.53 11.10 18.08
C THR A 134 8.96 11.92 19.22
N TRP A 135 7.82 12.60 19.01
CA TRP A 135 7.16 13.38 20.06
C TRP A 135 6.57 12.49 21.16
N LEU A 136 5.97 11.35 20.80
CA LEU A 136 5.45 10.40 21.79
C LEU A 136 6.56 9.86 22.70
N PHE A 137 7.68 9.41 22.14
CA PHE A 137 8.82 8.94 22.92
C PHE A 137 9.41 10.05 23.79
N ALA A 138 9.59 11.27 23.25
CA ALA A 138 10.10 12.40 24.03
C ALA A 138 9.23 12.78 25.23
N LEU A 139 7.90 12.60 25.14
CA LEU A 139 6.97 12.96 26.20
C LEU A 139 6.75 11.84 27.23
N LEU A 140 6.68 10.57 26.78
CA LEU A 140 6.30 9.44 27.64
C LEU A 140 7.47 8.54 28.04
N ALA A 141 8.59 8.55 27.31
CA ALA A 141 9.78 7.75 27.62
C ALA A 141 11.07 8.48 27.18
N PRO A 142 11.39 9.65 27.77
CA PRO A 142 12.50 10.50 27.32
C PRO A 142 13.89 9.84 27.45
N THR A 143 14.00 8.77 28.23
CA THR A 143 15.24 8.01 28.45
C THR A 143 15.43 6.86 27.48
N ILE A 144 14.38 6.47 26.75
CA ILE A 144 14.41 5.37 25.77
C ILE A 144 14.58 6.00 24.38
N THR A 145 15.51 5.47 23.57
CA THR A 145 15.60 5.96 22.19
C THR A 145 14.35 5.51 21.41
N PRO A 146 13.88 6.24 20.37
CA PRO A 146 12.70 5.87 19.60
C PRO A 146 12.87 4.59 18.75
N ASP A 147 13.08 3.46 19.41
CA ASP A 147 13.35 2.14 18.85
C ASP A 147 12.40 1.10 19.47
N LEU A 148 11.79 0.29 18.62
CA LEU A 148 10.80 -0.70 19.04
C LEU A 148 11.44 -1.83 19.86
N LEU A 149 12.66 -2.27 19.53
CA LEU A 149 13.31 -3.37 20.23
C LEU A 149 13.75 -2.92 21.62
N GLU A 150 14.27 -1.69 21.76
CA GLU A 150 14.58 -1.10 23.06
C GLU A 150 13.33 -0.96 23.93
N LEU A 151 12.23 -0.43 23.38
CA LEU A 151 10.97 -0.31 24.11
C LEU A 151 10.44 -1.68 24.56
N LEU A 152 10.50 -2.70 23.70
CA LEU A 152 10.07 -4.07 24.03
C LEU A 152 10.99 -4.72 25.08
N ALA A 153 12.28 -4.40 25.09
CA ALA A 153 13.20 -4.87 26.12
C ALA A 153 12.86 -4.27 27.48
N GLU A 154 12.40 -3.01 27.54
CA GLU A 154 12.12 -2.28 28.77
C GLU A 154 10.63 -2.26 29.18
N ILE A 155 9.75 -2.85 28.38
CA ILE A 155 8.29 -2.77 28.60
C ILE A 155 7.83 -3.42 29.92
N HIS A 156 8.58 -4.40 30.41
CA HIS A 156 8.29 -5.08 31.67
C HIS A 156 8.73 -4.26 32.89
N LEU A 157 9.55 -3.23 32.70
CA LEU A 157 10.13 -2.41 33.77
C LEU A 157 9.18 -1.33 34.29
N SER A 158 8.28 -0.80 33.46
CA SER A 158 7.34 0.26 33.85
C SER A 158 5.95 0.08 33.24
N ALA A 159 4.93 0.53 33.98
CA ALA A 159 3.57 0.66 33.43
C ALA A 159 3.53 1.72 32.33
N ASP A 160 4.29 2.81 32.47
CA ASP A 160 4.33 3.91 31.51
C ASP A 160 4.85 3.45 30.13
N HIS A 161 5.80 2.50 30.09
CA HIS A 161 6.30 1.92 28.84
C HIS A 161 5.24 1.07 28.13
N ARG A 162 4.37 0.38 28.89
CA ARG A 162 3.24 -0.37 28.32
C ARG A 162 2.19 0.57 27.74
N ASP A 163 1.89 1.64 28.45
CA ASP A 163 0.94 2.66 28.01
C ASP A 163 1.46 3.38 26.76
N LEU A 164 2.76 3.72 26.72
CA LEU A 164 3.41 4.23 25.52
C LEU A 164 3.27 3.26 24.34
N LEU A 165 3.57 1.97 24.52
CA LEU A 165 3.43 1.00 23.42
C LEU A 165 1.98 0.94 22.93
N LEU A 166 1.01 0.89 23.84
CA LEU A 166 -0.41 0.82 23.48
C LEU A 166 -0.87 2.08 22.73
N ILE A 167 -0.50 3.27 23.21
CA ILE A 167 -0.80 4.55 22.55
C ILE A 167 -0.14 4.62 21.17
N TRP A 168 1.13 4.22 21.08
CA TRP A 168 1.88 4.20 19.83
C TRP A 168 1.24 3.26 18.79
N ILE A 169 0.83 2.06 19.21
CA ILE A 169 0.10 1.10 18.34
C ILE A 169 -1.26 1.67 17.91
N MET A 170 -2.02 2.31 18.81
CA MET A 170 -3.32 2.88 18.45
C MET A 170 -3.20 4.01 17.43
N ILE A 171 -2.27 4.93 17.64
CA ILE A 171 -2.04 6.05 16.72
C ILE A 171 -1.52 5.53 15.37
N GLY A 172 -0.58 4.58 15.39
CA GLY A 172 -0.06 3.94 14.18
C GLY A 172 -1.15 3.17 13.43
N GLY A 173 -2.00 2.43 14.14
CA GLY A 173 -3.14 1.71 13.59
C GLY A 173 -4.18 2.64 12.95
N ALA A 174 -4.49 3.76 13.59
CA ALA A 174 -5.38 4.77 13.04
C ALA A 174 -4.81 5.40 11.76
N LEU A 175 -3.51 5.73 11.76
CA LEU A 175 -2.84 6.26 10.58
C LEU A 175 -2.76 5.23 9.44
N ALA A 176 -2.47 3.97 9.76
CA ALA A 176 -2.45 2.88 8.80
C ALA A 176 -3.84 2.65 8.17
N LEU A 177 -4.91 2.70 8.98
CA LEU A 177 -6.28 2.63 8.48
C LEU A 177 -6.61 3.81 7.56
N PHE A 178 -6.17 5.02 7.90
CA PHE A 178 -6.33 6.19 7.05
C PHE A 178 -5.60 6.02 5.71
N VAL A 179 -4.32 5.65 5.73
CA VAL A 179 -3.52 5.40 4.52
C VAL A 179 -4.14 4.30 3.67
N PHE A 180 -4.54 3.19 4.28
CA PHE A 180 -5.24 2.10 3.60
C PHE A 180 -6.51 2.61 2.93
N SER A 181 -7.32 3.41 3.64
CA SER A 181 -8.59 3.91 3.12
C SER A 181 -8.43 4.79 1.88
N ILE A 182 -7.35 5.57 1.80
CA ILE A 182 -7.06 6.43 0.65
C ILE A 182 -6.28 5.72 -0.47
N THR A 183 -5.75 4.51 -0.26
CA THR A 183 -4.88 3.83 -1.25
C THR A 183 -5.45 2.55 -1.82
N VAL A 184 -6.27 1.80 -1.06
CA VAL A 184 -6.68 0.43 -1.37
C VAL A 184 -7.30 0.30 -2.78
N VAL A 185 -8.05 1.31 -3.22
CA VAL A 185 -8.59 1.40 -4.58
C VAL A 185 -7.83 2.42 -5.44
N SER A 186 -7.29 3.48 -4.84
CA SER A 186 -6.74 4.59 -5.61
C SER A 186 -5.51 4.22 -6.41
N VAL A 187 -4.58 3.45 -5.85
CA VAL A 187 -3.35 3.05 -6.56
C VAL A 187 -3.65 2.17 -7.78
N PRO A 188 -4.40 1.05 -7.68
CA PRO A 188 -4.74 0.24 -8.85
C PRO A 188 -5.60 1.00 -9.87
N MET A 189 -6.47 1.90 -9.41
CA MET A 189 -7.28 2.75 -10.29
C MET A 189 -6.45 3.76 -11.09
N LEU A 190 -5.49 4.43 -10.45
CA LEU A 190 -4.57 5.35 -11.12
C LEU A 190 -3.69 4.65 -12.15
N LEU A 191 -3.39 3.37 -11.94
CA LEU A 191 -2.69 2.57 -12.92
C LEU A 191 -3.60 2.17 -14.10
N ASP A 192 -4.82 1.73 -13.81
CA ASP A 192 -5.74 1.26 -14.84
C ASP A 192 -6.20 2.42 -15.75
N ARG A 193 -6.40 3.61 -15.17
CA ARG A 193 -7.07 4.75 -15.81
C ARG A 193 -6.28 6.04 -15.69
N GLN A 194 -6.38 6.86 -16.73
CA GLN A 194 -5.87 8.23 -16.75
C GLN A 194 -6.91 9.16 -16.13
N LEU A 195 -6.81 9.35 -14.82
CA LEU A 195 -7.70 10.21 -14.06
C LEU A 195 -6.95 10.91 -12.91
N PRO A 196 -7.48 12.03 -12.40
CA PRO A 196 -6.82 12.76 -11.32
C PRO A 196 -6.78 11.95 -10.01
N CYS A 197 -5.68 12.06 -9.27
CA CYS A 197 -5.48 11.41 -7.97
C CYS A 197 -6.62 11.70 -6.98
N GLY A 198 -7.16 12.93 -7.00
CA GLY A 198 -8.32 13.29 -6.17
C GLY A 198 -9.58 12.45 -6.43
N ILE A 199 -9.84 12.08 -7.69
CA ILE A 199 -10.96 11.20 -8.07
C ILE A 199 -10.71 9.77 -7.56
N ALA A 200 -9.47 9.30 -7.71
CA ALA A 200 -9.07 7.99 -7.21
C ALA A 200 -9.22 7.89 -5.68
N ILE A 201 -8.78 8.91 -4.93
CA ILE A 201 -8.87 8.96 -3.46
C ILE A 201 -10.33 8.97 -3.02
N ARG A 202 -11.18 9.82 -3.62
CA ARG A 202 -12.62 9.86 -3.31
C ARG A 202 -13.30 8.53 -3.58
N THR A 203 -12.93 7.85 -4.67
CA THR A 203 -13.48 6.53 -5.01
C THR A 203 -13.05 5.47 -3.99
N SER A 204 -11.81 5.53 -3.50
CA SER A 204 -11.32 4.62 -2.44
C SER A 204 -12.03 4.84 -1.12
N LEU A 205 -12.19 6.09 -0.69
CA LEU A 205 -12.93 6.42 0.53
C LEU A 205 -14.39 5.93 0.44
N ARG A 206 -15.07 6.16 -0.70
CA ARG A 206 -16.43 5.64 -0.93
C ARG A 206 -16.50 4.12 -0.94
N SER A 207 -15.47 3.46 -1.48
CA SER A 207 -15.38 1.99 -1.49
C SER A 207 -15.24 1.41 -0.10
N VAL A 208 -14.48 2.10 0.77
CA VAL A 208 -14.30 1.70 2.17
C VAL A 208 -15.55 1.95 2.99
N ASP A 209 -16.16 3.13 2.85
CA ASP A 209 -17.40 3.50 3.53
C ASP A 209 -18.55 2.52 3.21
N ALA A 210 -18.71 2.18 1.92
CA ALA A 210 -19.73 1.23 1.47
C ALA A 210 -19.46 -0.24 1.85
N ASN A 211 -18.25 -0.59 2.31
CA ASN A 211 -17.80 -1.96 2.57
C ASN A 211 -16.97 -2.08 3.86
N LEU A 212 -17.33 -1.37 4.92
CA LEU A 212 -16.46 -1.20 6.11
C LEU A 212 -15.95 -2.51 6.71
N LEU A 213 -16.83 -3.46 7.02
CA LEU A 213 -16.44 -4.74 7.64
C LEU A 213 -15.51 -5.56 6.73
N LEU A 214 -15.80 -5.56 5.43
CA LEU A 214 -14.97 -6.21 4.43
C LEU A 214 -13.58 -5.57 4.38
N MET A 215 -13.51 -4.24 4.42
CA MET A 215 -12.24 -3.51 4.35
C MET A 215 -11.40 -3.68 5.60
N ILE A 216 -12.03 -3.79 6.78
CA ILE A 216 -11.34 -4.13 8.03
C ILE A 216 -10.72 -5.53 7.92
N LEU A 217 -11.47 -6.51 7.43
CA LEU A 217 -10.96 -7.87 7.22
C LEU A 217 -9.80 -7.86 6.21
N TRP A 218 -9.97 -7.18 5.07
CA TRP A 218 -8.94 -7.11 4.04
C TRP A 218 -7.67 -6.42 4.57
N GLY A 219 -7.81 -5.28 5.24
CA GLY A 219 -6.69 -4.58 5.89
C GLY A 219 -5.97 -5.46 6.91
N THR A 220 -6.71 -6.24 7.70
CA THR A 220 -6.14 -7.18 8.67
C THR A 220 -5.31 -8.28 7.98
N ILE A 221 -5.82 -8.85 6.89
CA ILE A 221 -5.09 -9.84 6.07
C ILE A 221 -3.79 -9.23 5.54
N VAL A 222 -3.85 -8.01 4.98
CA VAL A 222 -2.68 -7.29 4.46
C VAL A 222 -1.63 -7.09 5.56
N VAL A 223 -2.05 -6.64 6.75
CA VAL A 223 -1.16 -6.44 7.91
C VAL A 223 -0.51 -7.76 8.35
N ILE A 224 -1.30 -8.83 8.48
CA ILE A 224 -0.77 -10.14 8.92
C ILE A 224 0.24 -10.68 7.92
N LEU A 225 -0.08 -10.71 6.62
CA LEU A 225 0.83 -11.24 5.59
C LEU A 225 2.10 -10.40 5.46
N THR A 226 1.98 -9.08 5.56
CA THR A 226 3.13 -8.17 5.55
C THR A 226 4.01 -8.38 6.78
N GLY A 227 3.40 -8.49 7.97
CA GLY A 227 4.10 -8.77 9.23
C GLY A 227 4.84 -10.10 9.21
N LEU A 228 4.21 -11.16 8.70
CA LEU A 228 4.87 -12.45 8.48
C LEU A 228 6.08 -12.32 7.53
N GLY A 229 5.97 -11.50 6.49
CA GLY A 229 7.09 -11.17 5.61
C GLY A 229 8.26 -10.55 6.37
N PHE A 230 8.02 -9.56 7.22
CA PHE A 230 9.05 -8.93 8.06
C PHE A 230 9.69 -9.90 9.06
N LEU A 231 8.89 -10.76 9.71
CA LEU A 231 9.38 -11.75 10.68
C LEU A 231 10.37 -12.76 10.07
N THR A 232 10.27 -13.01 8.76
CA THR A 232 11.18 -13.89 8.02
C THR A 232 12.41 -13.18 7.45
N LEU A 233 12.83 -12.07 8.05
CA LEU A 233 13.90 -11.20 7.52
C LEU A 233 13.63 -10.81 6.07
N PHE A 234 12.42 -10.30 5.81
CA PHE A 234 11.94 -9.87 4.48
C PHE A 234 11.83 -10.97 3.41
N PHE A 235 12.35 -12.18 3.61
CA PHE A 235 12.28 -13.28 2.64
C PHE A 235 10.85 -13.65 2.25
N GLY A 236 9.93 -13.66 3.22
CA GLY A 236 8.51 -13.92 2.99
C GLY A 236 7.85 -12.89 2.07
N LEU A 237 8.37 -11.65 2.00
CA LEU A 237 7.86 -10.64 1.07
C LEU A 237 8.09 -11.01 -0.39
N ILE A 238 9.05 -11.89 -0.69
CA ILE A 238 9.27 -12.39 -2.05
C ILE A 238 7.99 -13.04 -2.60
N VAL A 239 7.19 -13.66 -1.74
CA VAL A 239 5.92 -14.30 -2.11
C VAL A 239 4.71 -13.47 -1.68
N PHE A 240 4.72 -12.92 -0.46
CA PHE A 240 3.55 -12.21 0.07
C PHE A 240 3.29 -10.88 -0.64
N MET A 241 4.32 -10.11 -1.03
CA MET A 241 4.08 -8.86 -1.76
C MET A 241 3.44 -9.08 -3.13
N PRO A 242 3.95 -9.97 -4.02
CA PRO A 242 3.28 -10.22 -5.27
C PRO A 242 1.86 -10.76 -5.08
N LEU A 243 1.65 -11.67 -4.12
CA LEU A 243 0.31 -12.17 -3.80
C LEU A 243 -0.65 -11.03 -3.41
N LEU A 244 -0.24 -10.17 -2.48
CA LEU A 244 -1.04 -9.01 -2.05
C LEU A 244 -1.27 -8.01 -3.19
N GLY A 245 -0.27 -7.79 -4.04
CA GLY A 245 -0.40 -6.93 -5.21
C GLY A 245 -1.44 -7.45 -6.19
N HIS A 246 -1.35 -8.72 -6.59
CA HIS A 246 -2.34 -9.33 -7.48
C HIS A 246 -3.74 -9.36 -6.84
N ALA A 247 -3.84 -9.72 -5.56
CA ALA A 247 -5.12 -9.73 -4.85
C ALA A 247 -5.75 -8.32 -4.76
N SER A 248 -4.95 -7.28 -4.55
CA SER A 248 -5.42 -5.89 -4.52
C SER A 248 -5.96 -5.43 -5.89
N TRP A 249 -5.41 -5.94 -6.99
CA TRP A 249 -5.98 -5.72 -8.32
C TRP A 249 -7.38 -6.33 -8.45
N HIS A 250 -7.58 -7.56 -7.97
CA HIS A 250 -8.89 -8.21 -7.96
C HIS A 250 -9.88 -7.51 -7.03
N ALA A 251 -9.42 -7.05 -5.85
CA ALA A 251 -10.21 -6.24 -4.94
C ALA A 251 -10.72 -4.98 -5.63
N TYR A 252 -9.82 -4.21 -6.26
CA TYR A 252 -10.17 -3.04 -7.05
C TYR A 252 -11.23 -3.34 -8.11
N ARG A 253 -11.01 -4.40 -8.90
CA ARG A 253 -11.88 -4.77 -10.01
C ARG A 253 -13.27 -5.19 -9.57
N ASP A 254 -13.39 -5.74 -8.38
CA ASP A 254 -14.63 -6.19 -7.78
C ASP A 254 -15.43 -5.05 -7.14
N LEU A 255 -14.74 -4.07 -6.54
CA LEU A 255 -15.34 -2.93 -5.84
C LEU A 255 -15.75 -1.79 -6.77
N VAL A 256 -15.10 -1.63 -7.92
CA VAL A 256 -15.33 -0.50 -8.83
C VAL A 256 -15.84 -0.97 -10.18
N GLU A 257 -16.97 -0.39 -10.61
CA GLU A 257 -17.62 -0.63 -11.89
C GLU A 257 -17.59 0.65 -12.76
N TYR A 258 -17.52 0.44 -14.07
CA TYR A 258 -17.48 1.47 -15.10
C TYR A 258 -18.47 1.14 -16.20
#